data_AF-A0A1Y1L2C6-F1
#
_entry.id   AF-A0A1Y1L2C6-F1
#
_cell.length_a   1.000
_cell.length_b   1.000
_cell.length_c   1.000
_cell.angle_alpha   90.00
_cell.angle_beta   90.00
_cell.angle_gamma   90.00
#
_symmetry.space_group_name_H-M   'P 1'
#
loop_
_entity.id
_entity.type
_entity.pdbx_description
1 polymer ?
#
loop_
_entity_poly.entity_id
_entity_poly.type
_entity_poly.pdbx_seq_one_letter_code
_entity_poly.pdbx_strand_id
1 'polypeptide(L)'
;MEITLSPLKLLWRATPMFKMQVARRRRELFNHLRPFICEAISGNSHGSPQTIVQAAVDACKQESQGSGKPQMRRDEDFVEQIFCQLMIFFFGGDDAISTVIPWMFKHLESNPDCVAKLRAEHDKVLGLDPRAAADKIRLSPHILDSLQYTMGVIKETLRINPATITIRQGQRGFDFNIKGSEVPWPTDGFDLFDSSITIHRDPENFPRPLEFIPDRFVVAEGHPLHPPKNVWRGFQLGPRQCIGQEMAIVVLKLALVAVVRDFDIEMAWDDWDKAQQRMGVKVSKSTVEGDRMYTTGKATAHPKNGGPAHARMRRAKADGTV
;
A
#
# COMPACT_ATOMS: atom_id res chain seq x y z
N MET A 1 -4.46 13.51 -3.22
CA MET A 1 -5.00 14.41 -2.17
C MET A 1 -3.82 15.07 -1.48
N GLU A 2 -3.82 16.40 -1.34
CA GLU A 2 -2.69 17.13 -0.76
C GLU A 2 -3.03 17.44 0.72
N ILE A 3 -2.25 17.05 1.72
CA ILE A 3 -2.43 17.50 3.12
C ILE A 3 -1.31 18.48 3.45
N THR A 4 -1.42 19.71 2.94
CA THR A 4 -0.59 20.81 3.42
C THR A 4 -1.37 21.61 4.44
N LEU A 5 -0.76 21.87 5.60
CA LEU A 5 -1.19 22.89 6.53
C LEU A 5 -0.73 24.31 6.10
N SER A 6 -0.34 24.49 4.84
CA SER A 6 0.02 25.81 4.31
C SER A 6 -1.18 26.74 4.41
N PRO A 7 -1.08 27.89 5.09
CA PRO A 7 -2.20 28.81 5.28
C PRO A 7 -2.85 29.24 3.96
N LEU A 8 -2.04 29.53 2.93
CA LEU A 8 -2.53 29.89 1.59
C LEU A 8 -3.35 28.78 0.95
N LYS A 9 -2.95 27.52 1.13
CA LYS A 9 -3.70 26.38 0.59
C LYS A 9 -4.96 26.08 1.37
N LEU A 10 -4.94 26.26 2.69
CA LEU A 10 -6.14 26.15 3.52
C LEU A 10 -7.16 27.23 3.15
N LEU A 11 -6.71 28.47 2.97
CA LEU A 11 -7.55 29.57 2.48
C LEU A 11 -8.11 29.28 1.09
N TRP A 12 -7.27 28.81 0.16
CA TRP A 12 -7.73 28.42 -1.17
C TRP A 12 -8.79 27.31 -1.13
N ARG A 13 -8.64 26.31 -0.26
CA ARG A 13 -9.62 25.23 -0.06
C ARG A 13 -10.93 25.72 0.55
N ALA A 14 -10.90 26.78 1.35
CA ALA A 14 -12.09 27.39 1.89
C ALA A 14 -12.91 28.12 0.81
N THR A 15 -12.28 28.48 -0.33
CA THR A 15 -12.96 29.24 -1.40
C THR A 15 -14.12 28.48 -2.05
N PRO A 16 -15.18 29.18 -2.48
CA PRO A 16 -16.26 28.59 -3.28
C PRO A 16 -15.75 27.96 -4.58
N MET A 17 -14.73 28.54 -5.22
CA MET A 17 -14.17 28.01 -6.46
C MET A 17 -13.56 26.62 -6.27
N PHE A 18 -12.79 26.40 -5.20
CA PHE A 18 -12.26 25.08 -4.90
C PHE A 18 -13.38 24.06 -4.65
N LYS A 19 -14.37 24.43 -3.82
CA LYS A 19 -15.52 23.55 -3.53
C LYS A 19 -16.30 23.20 -4.81
N MET A 20 -16.48 24.17 -5.71
CA MET A 20 -17.12 23.96 -7.01
C MET A 20 -16.28 23.03 -7.91
N GLN A 21 -14.96 23.19 -7.95
CA GLN A 21 -14.08 22.29 -8.69
C GLN A 21 -14.14 20.85 -8.15
N VAL A 22 -14.12 20.66 -6.83
CA VAL A 22 -14.26 19.35 -6.19
C VAL A 22 -15.62 18.74 -6.50
N ALA A 23 -16.70 19.51 -6.37
CA ALA A 23 -18.05 19.05 -6.69
C ALA A 23 -18.19 18.64 -8.17
N ARG A 24 -17.59 19.41 -9.09
CA ARG A 24 -17.59 19.10 -10.51
C ARG A 24 -16.85 17.79 -10.80
N ARG A 25 -15.63 17.63 -10.29
CA ARG A 25 -14.83 16.40 -10.47
C ARG A 25 -15.50 15.18 -9.83
N ARG A 26 -16.12 15.35 -8.65
CA ARG A 26 -16.91 14.29 -8.01
C ARG A 26 -18.06 13.86 -8.90
N ARG A 27 -18.80 14.82 -9.49
CA ARG A 27 -19.93 14.53 -10.38
C ARG A 27 -19.48 13.85 -11.67
N GLU A 28 -18.39 14.30 -12.27
CA GLU A 28 -17.79 13.65 -13.45
C GLU A 28 -17.46 12.19 -13.16
N LEU A 29 -16.80 11.92 -12.03
CA LEU A 29 -16.43 10.56 -11.62
C LEU A 29 -17.64 9.71 -11.25
N PHE A 30 -18.62 10.27 -10.54
CA PHE A 30 -19.88 9.61 -10.23
C PHE A 30 -20.60 9.19 -11.50
N ASN A 31 -20.76 10.10 -12.46
CA ASN A 31 -21.40 9.82 -13.74
C ASN A 31 -20.67 8.73 -14.53
N HIS A 32 -19.35 8.64 -14.41
CA HIS A 32 -18.56 7.60 -15.07
C HIS A 32 -18.73 6.22 -14.42
N LEU A 33 -18.75 6.16 -13.08
CA LEU A 33 -18.85 4.90 -12.33
C LEU A 33 -20.30 4.40 -12.17
N ARG A 34 -21.28 5.30 -12.21
CA ARG A 34 -22.69 5.00 -11.99
C ARG A 34 -23.22 3.86 -12.87
N PRO A 35 -22.97 3.80 -14.20
CA PRO A 35 -23.43 2.69 -15.02
C PRO A 35 -22.95 1.33 -14.52
N PHE A 36 -21.66 1.22 -14.14
CA PHE A 36 -21.06 -0.01 -13.60
C PHE A 36 -21.65 -0.37 -12.23
N ILE A 37 -21.91 0.62 -11.39
CA ILE A 37 -22.56 0.39 -10.09
C ILE A 37 -23.99 -0.13 -10.30
N CYS A 38 -24.78 0.50 -11.18
CA CYS A 38 -26.14 0.07 -11.47
C CYS A 38 -26.18 -1.32 -12.10
N GLU A 39 -25.26 -1.63 -13.00
CA GLU A 39 -25.09 -2.95 -13.60
C GLU A 39 -24.74 -4.00 -12.54
N ALA A 40 -23.76 -3.73 -11.69
CA ALA A 40 -23.36 -4.62 -10.60
C ALA A 40 -24.47 -4.85 -9.57
N ILE A 41 -25.33 -3.85 -9.31
CA ILE A 41 -26.50 -4.02 -8.43
C ILE A 41 -27.58 -4.88 -9.08
N SER A 42 -27.70 -4.83 -10.41
CA SER A 42 -28.78 -5.47 -11.16
C SER A 42 -28.42 -6.87 -11.66
N GLY A 43 -27.13 -7.17 -11.80
CA GLY A 43 -26.62 -8.46 -12.27
C GLY A 43 -26.98 -9.60 -11.32
N ASN A 44 -27.40 -10.73 -11.89
CA ASN A 44 -27.48 -11.99 -11.17
C ASN A 44 -26.09 -12.62 -11.12
N SER A 45 -25.65 -13.03 -9.93
CA SER A 45 -24.33 -13.59 -9.61
C SER A 45 -24.06 -14.98 -10.18
N HIS A 46 -24.80 -15.44 -11.19
CA HIS A 46 -24.62 -16.76 -11.77
C HIS A 46 -23.40 -16.78 -12.71
N GLY A 47 -22.23 -17.06 -12.14
CA GLY A 47 -21.00 -17.41 -12.87
C GLY A 47 -19.97 -16.29 -13.06
N SER A 48 -20.22 -15.07 -12.58
CA SER A 48 -19.24 -13.98 -12.57
C SER A 48 -18.42 -13.95 -11.26
N PRO A 49 -17.17 -13.44 -11.28
CA PRO A 49 -16.39 -13.23 -10.06
C PRO A 49 -17.16 -12.28 -9.11
N GLN A 50 -17.27 -12.65 -7.84
CA GLN A 50 -17.92 -11.80 -6.84
C GLN A 50 -17.17 -10.46 -6.74
N THR A 51 -17.89 -9.37 -7.02
CA THR A 51 -17.37 -8.01 -6.83
C THR A 51 -17.70 -7.52 -5.42
N ILE A 52 -16.97 -6.50 -4.95
CA ILE A 52 -17.27 -5.86 -3.66
C ILE A 52 -18.67 -5.24 -3.64
N VAL A 53 -19.15 -4.75 -4.78
CA VAL A 53 -20.51 -4.20 -4.93
C VAL A 53 -21.54 -5.31 -4.79
N GLN A 54 -21.33 -6.45 -5.43
CA GLN A 54 -22.22 -7.61 -5.31
C GLN A 54 -22.27 -8.12 -3.87
N ALA A 55 -21.11 -8.26 -3.22
CA ALA A 55 -21.03 -8.68 -1.82
C ALA A 55 -21.78 -7.71 -0.89
N ALA A 56 -21.66 -6.40 -1.10
CA ALA A 56 -22.40 -5.39 -0.35
C ALA A 56 -23.92 -5.51 -0.57
N VAL A 57 -24.34 -5.68 -1.82
CA VAL A 57 -25.76 -5.87 -2.18
C VAL A 57 -26.34 -7.12 -1.51
N ASP A 58 -25.60 -8.23 -1.52
CA ASP A 58 -26.06 -9.49 -0.94
C ASP A 58 -26.11 -9.43 0.60
N ALA A 59 -25.15 -8.76 1.24
CA ALA A 59 -25.19 -8.49 2.69
C ALA A 59 -26.41 -7.64 3.07
N CYS A 60 -26.70 -6.56 2.34
CA CYS A 60 -27.88 -5.72 2.59
C CYS A 60 -29.21 -6.48 2.43
N LYS A 61 -29.29 -7.42 1.47
CA LYS A 61 -30.47 -8.29 1.31
C LYS A 61 -30.67 -9.18 2.54
N GLN A 62 -29.60 -9.77 3.07
CA GLN A 62 -29.66 -10.65 4.25
C GLN A 62 -30.12 -9.88 5.50
N GLU A 63 -29.61 -8.67 5.72
CA GLU A 63 -30.05 -7.82 6.86
C GLU A 63 -31.52 -7.41 6.77
N SER A 64 -32.02 -7.16 5.55
CA SER A 64 -33.42 -6.79 5.32
C SER A 64 -34.38 -7.94 5.61
N GLN A 65 -33.96 -9.19 5.33
CA GLN A 65 -34.76 -10.39 5.60
C GLN A 65 -34.86 -10.73 7.10
N GLY A 66 -33.84 -10.38 7.89
CA GLY A 66 -33.81 -10.66 9.33
C GLY A 66 -34.46 -9.60 10.24
N SER A 67 -34.69 -8.37 9.73
CA SER A 67 -35.05 -7.21 10.58
C SER A 67 -36.48 -6.68 10.40
N GLY A 68 -37.29 -7.24 9.50
CA GLY A 68 -38.65 -6.75 9.22
C GLY A 68 -38.70 -5.31 8.71
N LYS A 69 -37.55 -4.71 8.39
CA LYS A 69 -37.43 -3.37 7.82
C LYS A 69 -37.88 -3.38 6.36
N PRO A 70 -38.44 -2.26 5.85
CA PRO A 70 -38.86 -2.18 4.46
C PRO A 70 -37.69 -2.55 3.54
N GLN A 71 -38.00 -3.37 2.52
CA GLN A 71 -37.05 -3.83 1.51
C GLN A 71 -36.30 -2.62 0.93
N MET A 72 -34.97 -2.64 1.07
CA MET A 72 -34.10 -1.54 0.68
C MET A 72 -34.42 -1.09 -0.75
N ARG A 73 -34.86 0.16 -0.92
CA ARG A 73 -35.06 0.74 -2.24
C ARG A 73 -33.68 0.86 -2.89
N ARG A 74 -33.56 0.36 -4.11
CA ARG A 74 -32.43 0.67 -5.01
C ARG A 74 -32.58 2.12 -5.49
N ASP A 75 -32.52 3.05 -4.56
CA ASP A 75 -32.64 4.48 -4.81
C ASP A 75 -31.26 5.09 -5.12
N GLU A 76 -31.30 6.34 -5.58
CA GLU A 76 -30.08 7.06 -5.97
C GLU A 76 -29.12 7.25 -4.77
N ASP A 77 -29.67 7.33 -3.56
CA ASP A 77 -28.91 7.45 -2.31
C ASP A 77 -28.04 6.21 -2.07
N PHE A 78 -28.58 5.01 -2.31
CA PHE A 78 -27.80 3.77 -2.19
C PHE A 78 -26.67 3.69 -3.23
N VAL A 79 -26.94 4.09 -4.48
CA VAL A 79 -25.92 4.16 -5.54
C VAL A 79 -24.80 5.14 -5.15
N GLU A 80 -25.17 6.28 -4.57
CA GLU A 80 -24.23 7.28 -4.07
C GLU A 80 -23.41 6.78 -2.88
N GLN A 81 -23.99 5.98 -1.98
CA GLN A 81 -23.25 5.33 -0.89
C GLN A 81 -22.21 4.33 -1.41
N ILE A 82 -22.59 3.46 -2.36
CA ILE A 82 -21.64 2.53 -2.99
C ILE A 82 -20.50 3.30 -3.66
N PHE A 83 -20.82 4.36 -4.41
CA PHE A 83 -19.81 5.23 -5.00
C PHE A 83 -18.84 5.78 -3.94
N CYS A 84 -19.35 6.31 -2.83
CA CYS A 84 -18.51 6.83 -1.75
C CYS A 84 -17.57 5.75 -1.17
N GLN A 85 -18.04 4.52 -0.99
CA GLN A 85 -17.22 3.41 -0.50
C GLN A 85 -16.16 2.99 -1.53
N LEU A 86 -16.51 2.90 -2.82
CA LEU A 86 -15.56 2.63 -3.91
C LEU A 86 -14.44 3.67 -3.96
N MET A 87 -14.76 4.94 -3.74
CA MET A 87 -13.75 6.00 -3.66
C MET A 87 -12.74 5.80 -2.52
N ILE A 88 -13.19 5.27 -1.37
CA ILE A 88 -12.30 4.92 -0.26
C ILE A 88 -11.40 3.75 -0.65
N PHE A 89 -11.93 2.74 -1.34
CA PHE A 89 -11.12 1.60 -1.81
C PHE A 89 -10.09 1.99 -2.87
N PHE A 90 -10.44 2.85 -3.82
CA PHE A 90 -9.46 3.37 -4.78
C PHE A 90 -8.37 4.17 -4.08
N PHE A 91 -8.73 5.06 -3.16
CA PHE A 91 -7.75 5.82 -2.39
C PHE A 91 -6.85 4.92 -1.54
N GLY A 92 -7.42 3.99 -0.79
CA GLY A 92 -6.67 3.12 0.11
C GLY A 92 -5.85 2.04 -0.60
N GLY A 93 -6.36 1.49 -1.70
CA GLY A 93 -5.73 0.39 -2.43
C GLY A 93 -4.65 0.85 -3.41
N ASP A 94 -5.03 1.72 -4.36
CA ASP A 94 -4.14 2.12 -5.46
C ASP A 94 -2.99 3.00 -4.98
N ASP A 95 -3.31 4.05 -4.21
CA ASP A 95 -2.31 5.01 -3.74
C ASP A 95 -1.29 4.32 -2.82
N ALA A 96 -1.73 3.47 -1.88
CA ALA A 96 -0.81 2.76 -0.99
C ALA A 96 0.12 1.81 -1.75
N ILE A 97 -0.41 0.98 -2.66
CA ILE A 97 0.39 0.00 -3.41
C ILE A 97 1.39 0.70 -4.33
N SER A 98 0.96 1.75 -5.05
CA SER A 98 1.83 2.52 -5.95
C SER A 98 2.97 3.23 -5.22
N THR A 99 2.82 3.56 -3.92
CA THR A 99 3.95 4.05 -3.10
C THR A 99 4.94 2.96 -2.74
N VAL A 100 4.48 1.76 -2.41
CA VAL A 100 5.33 0.68 -1.87
C VAL A 100 6.19 0.05 -2.95
N ILE A 101 5.64 -0.14 -4.15
CA ILE A 101 6.32 -0.84 -5.25
C ILE A 101 7.69 -0.22 -5.58
N PRO A 102 7.81 1.10 -5.81
CA PRO A 102 9.11 1.73 -6.06
C PRO A 102 10.10 1.52 -4.91
N TRP A 103 9.65 1.60 -3.65
CA TRP A 103 10.51 1.38 -2.49
C TRP A 103 11.05 -0.05 -2.44
N MET A 104 10.23 -1.06 -2.78
CA MET A 104 10.71 -2.45 -2.87
C MET A 104 11.88 -2.54 -3.85
N PHE A 105 11.73 -1.98 -5.06
CA PHE A 105 12.76 -2.07 -6.08
C PHE A 105 14.01 -1.24 -5.74
N LYS A 106 13.85 -0.09 -5.06
CA LYS A 106 15.00 0.69 -4.56
C LYS A 106 15.83 -0.09 -3.54
N HIS A 107 15.17 -0.78 -2.62
CA HIS A 107 15.86 -1.64 -1.65
C HIS A 107 16.52 -2.83 -2.33
N LEU A 108 15.84 -3.47 -3.27
CA LEU A 108 16.38 -4.62 -4.01
C LEU A 108 17.59 -4.26 -4.88
N GLU A 109 17.57 -3.09 -5.55
CA GLU A 109 18.72 -2.56 -6.28
C GLU A 109 19.97 -2.50 -5.39
N SER A 110 19.79 -2.02 -4.16
CA SER A 110 20.90 -1.81 -3.21
C SER A 110 21.31 -3.10 -2.49
N ASN A 111 20.57 -4.21 -2.67
CA ASN A 111 20.76 -5.46 -1.94
C ASN A 111 20.70 -6.68 -2.89
N PRO A 112 21.73 -6.91 -3.73
CA PRO A 112 21.74 -7.98 -4.73
C PRO A 112 21.58 -9.39 -4.11
N ASP A 113 22.06 -9.61 -2.89
CA ASP A 113 21.85 -10.89 -2.18
C ASP A 113 20.36 -11.17 -1.90
N CYS A 114 19.59 -10.12 -1.61
CA CYS A 114 18.15 -10.25 -1.43
C CYS A 114 17.45 -10.62 -2.75
N VAL A 115 17.90 -10.06 -3.87
CA VAL A 115 17.41 -10.41 -5.21
C VAL A 115 17.72 -11.87 -5.54
N ALA A 116 18.93 -12.34 -5.23
CA ALA A 116 19.31 -13.74 -5.43
C ALA A 116 18.44 -14.70 -4.61
N LYS A 117 18.18 -14.39 -3.33
CA LYS A 117 17.28 -15.17 -2.47
C LYS A 117 15.83 -15.18 -2.96
N LEU A 118 15.30 -14.03 -3.39
CA LEU A 118 13.98 -13.92 -4.00
C LEU A 118 13.85 -14.82 -5.22
N ARG A 119 14.81 -14.72 -6.15
CA ARG A 119 14.80 -15.52 -7.38
C ARG A 119 14.89 -17.01 -7.06
N ALA A 120 15.78 -17.42 -6.15
CA ALA A 120 15.88 -18.81 -5.72
C ALA A 120 14.59 -19.34 -5.07
N GLU A 121 13.90 -18.54 -4.26
CA GLU A 121 12.58 -18.88 -3.72
C GLU A 121 11.55 -19.04 -4.85
N HIS A 122 11.49 -18.07 -5.76
CA HIS A 122 10.55 -18.07 -6.88
C HIS A 122 10.78 -19.28 -7.79
N ASP A 123 12.03 -19.63 -8.06
CA ASP A 123 12.39 -20.79 -8.89
C ASP A 123 11.97 -22.10 -8.22
N LYS A 124 12.22 -22.22 -6.91
CA LYS A 124 11.81 -23.38 -6.13
C LYS A 124 10.29 -23.57 -6.11
N VAL A 125 9.54 -22.48 -5.94
CA VAL A 125 8.07 -22.53 -5.76
C VAL A 125 7.34 -22.56 -7.10
N LEU A 126 7.73 -21.70 -8.04
CA LEU A 126 7.01 -21.48 -9.30
C LEU A 126 7.62 -22.24 -10.48
N GLY A 127 8.86 -22.70 -10.36
CA GLY A 127 9.63 -23.35 -11.44
C GLY A 127 10.65 -22.41 -12.06
N LEU A 128 11.53 -22.94 -12.91
CA LEU A 128 12.64 -22.20 -13.51
C LEU A 128 12.20 -21.26 -14.64
N ASP A 129 11.15 -21.60 -15.38
CA ASP A 129 10.63 -20.76 -16.47
C ASP A 129 9.74 -19.64 -15.91
N PRO A 130 10.16 -18.36 -16.00
CA PRO A 130 9.33 -17.24 -15.56
C PRO A 130 7.99 -17.14 -16.29
N ARG A 131 7.92 -17.58 -17.55
CA ARG A 131 6.70 -17.48 -18.37
C ARG A 131 5.58 -18.38 -17.86
N ALA A 132 5.94 -19.52 -17.28
CA ALA A 132 5.01 -20.47 -16.69
C ALA A 132 4.43 -20.02 -15.33
N ALA A 133 5.06 -19.03 -14.68
CA ALA A 133 4.67 -18.60 -13.33
C ALA A 133 3.22 -18.09 -13.28
N ALA A 134 2.79 -17.31 -14.28
CA ALA A 134 1.45 -16.75 -14.33
C ALA A 134 0.37 -17.85 -14.40
N ASP A 135 0.57 -18.86 -15.23
CA ASP A 135 -0.40 -19.95 -15.39
C ASP A 135 -0.43 -20.84 -14.15
N LYS A 136 0.72 -21.11 -13.53
CA LYS A 136 0.79 -21.86 -12.28
C LYS A 136 0.05 -21.15 -11.14
N ILE A 137 0.19 -19.83 -11.03
CA ILE A 137 -0.53 -19.04 -10.03
C ILE A 137 -2.04 -19.02 -10.33
N ARG A 138 -2.45 -18.93 -11.60
CA ARG A 138 -3.88 -19.03 -11.97
C ARG A 138 -4.49 -20.38 -11.59
N LEU A 139 -3.75 -21.47 -11.82
CA LEU A 139 -4.19 -22.83 -11.48
C LEU A 139 -4.21 -23.09 -9.98
N SER A 140 -3.29 -22.48 -9.22
CA SER A 140 -3.20 -22.64 -7.77
C SER A 140 -2.81 -21.33 -7.08
N PRO A 141 -3.76 -20.40 -6.83
CA PRO A 141 -3.46 -19.09 -6.26
C PRO A 141 -2.77 -19.15 -4.88
N HIS A 142 -3.12 -20.16 -4.07
CA HIS A 142 -2.53 -20.41 -2.75
C HIS A 142 -1.03 -20.71 -2.80
N ILE A 143 -0.44 -20.97 -3.97
CA ILE A 143 1.02 -21.13 -4.11
C ILE A 143 1.78 -19.87 -3.68
N LEU A 144 1.14 -18.69 -3.76
CA LEU A 144 1.70 -17.42 -3.29
C LEU A 144 1.95 -17.43 -1.78
N ASP A 145 1.24 -18.25 -1.01
CA ASP A 145 1.46 -18.41 0.44
C ASP A 145 2.79 -19.11 0.73
N SER A 146 3.37 -19.82 -0.24
CA SER A 146 4.68 -20.45 -0.08
C SER A 146 5.86 -19.47 -0.26
N LEU A 147 5.61 -18.23 -0.71
CA LEU A 147 6.62 -17.21 -0.95
C LEU A 147 6.93 -16.41 0.34
N GLN A 148 7.59 -17.07 1.29
CA GLN A 148 7.85 -16.55 2.64
C GLN A 148 8.93 -15.45 2.67
N TYR A 149 10.03 -15.63 1.93
CA TYR A 149 11.07 -14.62 1.78
C TYR A 149 10.55 -13.40 1.01
N THR A 150 9.72 -13.61 -0.02
CA THR A 150 9.00 -12.55 -0.72
C THR A 150 8.12 -11.75 0.23
N MET A 151 7.40 -12.43 1.14
CA MET A 151 6.67 -11.75 2.21
C MET A 151 7.61 -10.96 3.14
N GLY A 152 8.77 -11.51 3.49
CA GLY A 152 9.79 -10.82 4.26
C GLY A 152 10.28 -9.53 3.61
N VAL A 153 10.50 -9.53 2.29
CA VAL A 153 10.88 -8.34 1.50
C VAL A 153 9.80 -7.27 1.56
N ILE A 154 8.52 -7.66 1.41
CA ILE A 154 7.38 -6.74 1.53
C ILE A 154 7.31 -6.15 2.94
N LYS A 155 7.42 -6.98 3.97
CA LYS A 155 7.36 -6.54 5.38
C LYS A 155 8.50 -5.61 5.74
N GLU A 156 9.71 -5.87 5.25
CA GLU A 156 10.88 -5.03 5.49
C GLU A 156 10.80 -3.72 4.73
N THR A 157 10.25 -3.73 3.50
CA THR A 157 9.97 -2.49 2.75
C THR A 157 8.99 -1.60 3.52
N LEU A 158 7.86 -2.17 3.97
CA LEU A 158 6.87 -1.44 4.78
C LEU A 158 7.39 -1.04 6.16
N ARG A 159 8.41 -1.73 6.68
CA ARG A 159 9.07 -1.36 7.94
C ARG A 159 9.85 -0.06 7.75
N ILE A 160 10.73 -0.02 6.74
CA ILE A 160 11.61 1.14 6.49
C ILE A 160 10.86 2.30 5.88
N ASN A 161 9.93 2.01 4.95
CA ASN A 161 9.10 2.98 4.23
C ASN A 161 7.61 2.63 4.39
N PRO A 162 6.98 2.96 5.53
CA PRO A 162 5.54 2.81 5.68
C PRO A 162 4.77 3.60 4.61
N ALA A 163 3.78 2.98 3.96
CA ALA A 163 3.00 3.61 2.89
C ALA A 163 2.19 4.83 3.38
N THR A 164 1.72 4.78 4.62
CA THR A 164 0.85 5.79 5.22
C THR A 164 1.08 5.90 6.72
N ILE A 165 0.59 7.00 7.28
CA ILE A 165 0.51 7.23 8.72
C ILE A 165 -0.94 7.21 9.17
N THR A 166 -1.16 6.89 10.44
CA THR A 166 -2.50 6.90 11.04
C THR A 166 -2.58 7.95 12.13
N ILE A 167 -3.52 8.88 11.97
CA ILE A 167 -3.91 9.83 13.00
C ILE A 167 -5.33 9.50 13.43
N ARG A 168 -5.60 9.55 14.73
CA ARG A 168 -6.93 9.31 15.30
C ARG A 168 -7.26 10.38 16.32
N GLN A 169 -8.45 10.95 16.22
CA GLN A 169 -8.92 11.85 17.25
C GLN A 169 -9.06 11.08 18.57
N GLY A 170 -8.52 11.65 19.64
CA GLY A 170 -8.70 11.14 20.99
C GLY A 170 -10.15 11.24 21.45
N GLN A 171 -10.47 10.51 22.51
CA GLN A 171 -11.83 10.40 23.02
C GLN A 171 -11.93 11.04 24.39
N ARG A 172 -13.02 11.77 24.62
CA ARG A 172 -13.33 12.31 25.94
C ARG A 172 -13.46 11.18 26.96
N GLY A 173 -12.76 11.33 28.09
CA GLY A 173 -12.74 10.33 29.16
C GLY A 173 -11.85 9.12 28.88
N PHE A 174 -11.03 9.17 27.82
CA PHE A 174 -9.99 8.18 27.57
C PHE A 174 -8.62 8.82 27.78
N ASP A 175 -7.89 8.33 28.79
CA ASP A 175 -6.57 8.83 29.16
C ASP A 175 -5.52 7.73 29.05
N PHE A 176 -4.32 8.06 28.57
CA PHE A 176 -3.19 7.13 28.55
C PHE A 176 -2.44 7.14 29.88
N ASN A 177 -2.31 5.97 30.48
CA ASN A 177 -1.41 5.74 31.60
C ASN A 177 -0.09 5.20 31.07
N ILE A 178 0.85 6.10 30.78
CA ILE A 178 2.19 5.73 30.29
C ILE A 178 2.99 5.23 31.49
N LYS A 179 3.63 4.05 31.35
CA LYS A 179 4.48 3.49 32.40
C LYS A 179 5.59 4.48 32.77
N GLY A 180 5.66 4.85 34.05
CA GLY A 180 6.62 5.85 34.56
C GLY A 180 6.10 7.29 34.60
N SER A 181 4.89 7.55 34.10
CA SER A 181 4.19 8.83 34.29
C SER A 181 3.32 8.77 35.54
N GLU A 182 3.42 9.77 36.42
CA GLU A 182 2.54 9.91 37.60
C GLU A 182 1.16 10.50 37.23
N VAL A 183 1.07 11.16 36.08
CA VAL A 183 -0.15 11.83 35.61
C VAL A 183 -0.69 11.10 34.37
N PRO A 184 -2.00 10.80 34.31
CA PRO A 184 -2.65 10.32 33.10
C PRO A 184 -2.58 11.36 31.98
N TRP A 185 -2.39 10.92 30.74
CA TRP A 185 -2.32 11.78 29.57
C TRP A 185 -3.68 11.84 28.90
N PRO A 186 -4.44 12.94 29.03
CA PRO A 186 -5.76 13.02 28.44
C PRO A 186 -5.68 13.01 26.92
N THR A 187 -6.59 12.27 26.28
CA THR A 187 -6.68 12.27 24.81
C THR A 187 -7.74 13.23 24.27
N ASP A 188 -8.62 13.75 25.13
CA ASP A 188 -9.64 14.71 24.72
C ASP A 188 -9.02 15.99 24.14
N GLY A 189 -9.49 16.40 22.95
CA GLY A 189 -8.93 17.53 22.23
C GLY A 189 -7.59 17.29 21.54
N PHE A 190 -7.03 16.08 21.60
CA PHE A 190 -5.76 15.73 20.95
C PHE A 190 -5.95 14.74 19.79
N ASP A 191 -5.08 14.84 18.80
CA ASP A 191 -4.90 13.84 17.76
C ASP A 191 -3.78 12.88 18.17
N LEU A 192 -4.11 11.58 18.17
CA LEU A 192 -3.21 10.49 18.52
C LEU A 192 -2.50 9.99 17.27
N PHE A 193 -1.17 9.93 17.36
CA PHE A 193 -0.30 9.47 16.30
C PHE A 193 0.66 8.41 16.87
N ASP A 194 0.55 7.17 16.39
CA ASP A 194 1.32 6.02 16.87
C ASP A 194 2.77 6.00 16.35
N SER A 195 3.07 6.76 15.29
CA SER A 195 4.36 6.82 14.61
C SER A 195 5.00 5.45 14.35
N SER A 196 4.42 4.70 13.42
CA SER A 196 4.98 3.42 12.94
C SER A 196 6.45 3.54 12.52
N ILE A 197 6.85 4.66 11.90
CA ILE A 197 8.24 4.91 11.49
C ILE A 197 9.20 4.95 12.68
N THR A 198 8.79 5.53 13.82
CA THR A 198 9.63 5.59 15.03
C THR A 198 9.75 4.22 15.66
N ILE A 199 8.62 3.49 15.81
CA ILE A 199 8.61 2.12 16.34
C ILE A 199 9.52 1.20 15.49
N HIS A 200 9.42 1.33 14.17
CA HIS A 200 10.18 0.54 13.22
C HIS A 200 11.67 0.87 13.15
N ARG A 201 12.07 2.08 13.53
CA ARG A 201 13.47 2.53 13.53
C ARG A 201 14.15 2.41 14.89
N ASP A 202 13.41 2.02 15.92
CA ASP A 202 13.94 1.81 17.26
C ASP A 202 14.83 0.56 17.31
N PRO A 203 16.12 0.67 17.66
CA PRO A 203 17.03 -0.47 17.74
C PRO A 203 16.67 -1.48 18.84
N GLU A 204 15.89 -1.10 19.86
CA GLU A 204 15.37 -2.04 20.87
C GLU A 204 14.32 -2.99 20.27
N ASN A 205 13.57 -2.52 19.27
CA ASN A 205 12.57 -3.31 18.56
C ASN A 205 13.15 -4.01 17.32
N PHE A 206 14.05 -3.34 16.60
CA PHE A 206 14.64 -3.82 15.34
C PHE A 206 16.15 -3.61 15.32
N PRO A 207 16.96 -4.63 15.64
CA PRO A 207 18.42 -4.54 15.58
C PRO A 207 18.89 -4.15 14.17
N ARG A 208 19.84 -3.21 14.07
CA ARG A 208 20.27 -2.61 12.79
C ARG A 208 19.06 -2.05 12.01
N PRO A 209 18.34 -1.07 12.57
CA PRO A 209 17.02 -0.65 12.07
C PRO A 209 17.07 0.07 10.71
N LEU A 210 18.23 0.58 10.31
CA LEU A 210 18.40 1.27 9.02
C LEU A 210 18.83 0.32 7.89
N GLU A 211 19.24 -0.91 8.21
CA GLU A 211 19.60 -1.92 7.21
C GLU A 211 18.35 -2.65 6.69
N PHE A 212 18.32 -2.90 5.38
CA PHE A 212 17.28 -3.69 4.74
C PHE A 212 17.57 -5.19 4.89
N ILE A 213 16.91 -5.82 5.85
CA ILE A 213 17.14 -7.24 6.18
C ILE A 213 15.80 -7.97 6.11
N PRO A 214 15.40 -8.58 4.99
CA PRO A 214 14.15 -9.37 4.92
C PRO A 214 14.15 -10.59 5.85
N ASP A 215 15.32 -11.17 6.12
CA ASP A 215 15.48 -12.39 6.93
C ASP A 215 14.88 -12.27 8.35
N ARG A 216 14.74 -11.07 8.93
CA ARG A 216 14.09 -10.88 10.24
C ARG A 216 12.64 -11.37 10.28
N PHE A 217 11.97 -11.49 9.15
CA PHE A 217 10.60 -12.04 9.06
C PHE A 217 10.55 -13.50 8.66
N VAL A 218 11.70 -14.15 8.46
CA VAL A 218 11.81 -15.56 8.04
C VAL A 218 12.48 -16.40 9.12
N VAL A 219 13.38 -15.83 9.91
CA VAL A 219 13.97 -16.49 11.08
C VAL A 219 12.91 -16.85 12.12
N ALA A 220 13.14 -17.95 12.84
CA ALA A 220 12.25 -18.43 13.88
C ALA A 220 12.11 -17.43 15.05
N GLU A 221 10.99 -17.52 15.76
CA GLU A 221 10.77 -16.79 17.01
C GLU A 221 11.89 -17.12 18.01
N GLY A 222 12.43 -16.11 18.69
CA GLY A 222 13.59 -16.23 19.59
C GLY A 222 14.94 -15.97 18.93
N HIS A 223 15.04 -15.91 17.60
CA HIS A 223 16.26 -15.44 16.94
C HIS A 223 16.47 -13.93 17.24
N PRO A 224 17.71 -13.43 17.46
CA PRO A 224 17.96 -12.03 17.80
C PRO A 224 17.44 -11.00 16.79
N LEU A 225 17.32 -11.38 15.51
CA LEU A 225 16.74 -10.53 14.47
C LEU A 225 15.21 -10.57 14.42
N HIS A 226 14.56 -11.58 15.02
CA HIS A 226 13.12 -11.73 14.95
C HIS A 226 12.46 -10.57 15.73
N PRO A 227 11.56 -9.79 15.10
CA PRO A 227 10.97 -8.64 15.75
C PRO A 227 10.06 -9.08 16.92
N PRO A 228 10.02 -8.34 18.04
CA PRO A 228 9.06 -8.60 19.11
C PRO A 228 7.60 -8.64 18.63
N LYS A 229 6.72 -9.27 19.41
CA LYS A 229 5.30 -9.32 19.08
C LYS A 229 4.70 -7.91 19.01
N ASN A 230 3.85 -7.69 18.02
CA ASN A 230 3.08 -6.46 17.84
C ASN A 230 3.88 -5.17 17.56
N VAL A 231 5.21 -5.21 17.32
CA VAL A 231 5.97 -3.98 17.00
C VAL A 231 5.97 -3.65 15.51
N TRP A 232 5.73 -4.64 14.64
CA TRP A 232 5.58 -4.39 13.20
C TRP A 232 4.16 -3.86 12.91
N ARG A 233 4.10 -2.67 12.30
CA ARG A 233 2.91 -1.85 12.04
C ARG A 233 2.67 -1.58 10.55
N GLY A 234 3.12 -2.46 9.65
CA GLY A 234 2.99 -2.25 8.20
C GLY A 234 1.56 -2.07 7.69
N PHE A 235 0.58 -2.69 8.37
CA PHE A 235 -0.85 -2.55 8.10
C PHE A 235 -1.63 -2.06 9.33
N GLN A 236 -0.91 -1.51 10.32
CA GLN A 236 -1.41 -1.18 11.65
C GLN A 236 -2.00 -2.38 12.41
N LEU A 237 -2.52 -2.17 13.62
CA LEU A 237 -3.10 -3.23 14.45
C LEU A 237 -4.41 -2.75 15.12
N GLY A 238 -5.28 -3.71 15.44
CA GLY A 238 -6.50 -3.49 16.19
C GLY A 238 -7.73 -3.30 15.29
N PRO A 239 -8.85 -2.78 15.81
CA PRO A 239 -10.13 -2.72 15.09
C PRO A 239 -10.11 -1.80 13.86
N ARG A 240 -9.05 -0.99 13.72
CA ARG A 240 -8.85 -0.08 12.58
C ARG A 240 -7.60 -0.45 11.76
N GLN A 241 -7.13 -1.70 11.88
CA GLN A 241 -6.11 -2.25 10.99
C GLN A 241 -6.58 -2.24 9.52
N CYS A 242 -5.64 -2.30 8.59
CA CYS A 242 -5.94 -2.22 7.16
C CYS A 242 -6.86 -3.37 6.72
N ILE A 243 -8.07 -3.02 6.28
CA ILE A 243 -9.03 -3.99 5.71
C ILE A 243 -8.55 -4.57 4.36
N GLY A 244 -7.64 -3.86 3.67
CA GLY A 244 -7.09 -4.25 2.37
C GLY A 244 -5.78 -5.02 2.44
N GLN A 245 -5.32 -5.41 3.64
CA GLN A 245 -4.02 -6.05 3.84
C GLN A 245 -3.81 -7.28 2.95
N GLU A 246 -4.77 -8.21 2.94
CA GLU A 246 -4.65 -9.48 2.20
C GLU A 246 -4.52 -9.24 0.70
N MET A 247 -5.36 -8.34 0.14
CA MET A 247 -5.27 -7.94 -1.27
C MET A 247 -3.93 -7.26 -1.57
N ALA A 248 -3.48 -6.34 -0.72
CA ALA A 248 -2.22 -5.64 -0.91
C ALA A 248 -1.02 -6.61 -0.94
N ILE A 249 -0.99 -7.59 -0.04
CA ILE A 249 0.07 -8.62 0.00
C ILE A 249 0.07 -9.43 -1.30
N VAL A 250 -1.10 -9.86 -1.80
CA VAL A 250 -1.20 -10.58 -3.07
C VAL A 250 -0.66 -9.74 -4.22
N VAL A 251 -1.09 -8.48 -4.35
CA VAL A 251 -0.65 -7.60 -5.44
C VAL A 251 0.86 -7.33 -5.37
N LEU A 252 1.41 -7.08 -4.18
CA LEU A 252 2.85 -6.84 -3.99
C LEU A 252 3.68 -8.10 -4.28
N LYS A 253 3.22 -9.29 -3.88
CA LYS A 253 3.87 -10.56 -4.24
C LYS A 253 3.86 -10.77 -5.75
N LEU A 254 2.72 -10.54 -6.40
CA LEU A 254 2.59 -10.65 -7.86
C LEU A 254 3.52 -9.67 -8.58
N ALA A 255 3.61 -8.43 -8.11
CA ALA A 255 4.54 -7.45 -8.67
C ALA A 255 6.01 -7.92 -8.56
N LEU A 256 6.42 -8.46 -7.41
CA LEU A 256 7.78 -9.01 -7.23
C LEU A 256 8.01 -10.21 -8.15
N VAL A 257 7.08 -11.16 -8.21
CA VAL A 257 7.18 -12.35 -9.06
C VAL A 257 7.27 -11.96 -10.54
N ALA A 258 6.41 -11.05 -11.00
CA ALA A 258 6.34 -10.65 -12.40
C ALA A 258 7.58 -9.86 -12.86
N VAL A 259 8.20 -9.09 -11.96
CA VAL A 259 9.32 -8.20 -12.33
C VAL A 259 10.68 -8.82 -12.02
N VAL A 260 10.90 -9.30 -10.80
CA VAL A 260 12.24 -9.72 -10.34
C VAL A 260 12.76 -10.94 -11.11
N ARG A 261 11.86 -11.78 -11.61
CA ARG A 261 12.22 -12.97 -12.38
C ARG A 261 12.74 -12.65 -13.79
N ASP A 262 12.21 -11.60 -14.43
CA ASP A 262 12.53 -11.27 -15.83
C ASP A 262 13.41 -10.04 -15.99
N PHE A 263 13.49 -9.18 -14.97
CA PHE A 263 14.16 -7.88 -15.07
C PHE A 263 15.16 -7.65 -13.93
N ASP A 264 16.22 -6.92 -14.26
CA ASP A 264 17.02 -6.16 -13.31
C ASP A 264 16.52 -4.70 -13.31
N ILE A 265 16.27 -4.15 -12.13
CA ILE A 265 15.77 -2.78 -11.96
C ILE A 265 16.86 -1.92 -11.33
N GLU A 266 17.15 -0.77 -11.96
CA GLU A 266 18.18 0.18 -11.53
C GLU A 266 17.60 1.60 -11.53
N MET A 267 17.88 2.42 -10.51
CA MET A 267 17.37 3.79 -10.42
C MET A 267 18.04 4.68 -11.47
N ALA A 268 17.24 5.35 -12.29
CA ALA A 268 17.68 6.06 -13.49
C ALA A 268 17.63 7.58 -13.34
N TRP A 269 18.16 8.09 -12.23
CA TRP A 269 18.08 9.51 -11.88
C TRP A 269 18.76 10.45 -12.89
N ASP A 270 19.90 10.06 -13.45
CA ASP A 270 20.64 10.91 -14.37
C ASP A 270 19.94 11.07 -15.73
N ASP A 271 19.33 10.00 -16.24
CA ASP A 271 18.58 10.05 -17.49
C ASP A 271 17.22 10.73 -17.31
N TRP A 272 16.59 10.54 -16.15
CA TRP A 272 15.44 11.35 -15.74
C TRP A 272 15.76 12.84 -15.74
N ASP A 273 16.90 13.25 -15.19
CA ASP A 273 17.31 14.65 -15.17
C ASP A 273 17.50 15.23 -16.56
N LYS A 274 18.18 14.49 -17.44
CA LYS A 274 18.35 14.89 -18.86
C LYS A 274 17.00 15.04 -19.54
N ALA A 275 16.06 14.12 -19.31
CA ALA A 275 14.73 14.19 -19.89
C ALA A 275 13.95 15.42 -19.40
N GLN A 276 13.97 15.71 -18.09
CA GLN A 276 13.31 16.88 -17.51
C GLN A 276 13.93 18.19 -18.02
N GLN A 277 15.26 18.27 -18.12
CA GLN A 277 15.95 19.43 -18.67
C GLN A 277 15.60 19.70 -20.13
N ARG A 278 15.45 18.65 -20.96
CA ARG A 278 14.97 18.78 -22.35
C ARG A 278 13.55 19.35 -22.43
N MET A 279 12.72 19.12 -21.41
CA MET A 279 11.39 19.72 -21.29
C MET A 279 11.39 21.12 -20.65
N GLY A 280 12.57 21.70 -20.37
CA GLY A 280 12.70 23.00 -19.72
C GLY A 280 12.36 22.99 -18.22
N VAL A 281 12.24 21.81 -17.61
CA VAL A 281 11.91 21.67 -16.18
C VAL A 281 13.18 21.80 -15.33
N LYS A 282 13.16 22.72 -14.35
CA LYS A 282 14.26 22.85 -13.39
C LYS A 282 14.31 21.64 -12.47
N VAL A 283 15.39 20.87 -12.56
CA VAL A 283 15.61 19.66 -11.78
C VAL A 283 16.20 19.97 -10.40
N SER A 284 15.65 19.35 -9.34
CA SER A 284 16.25 19.36 -8.00
C SER A 284 16.96 18.03 -7.70
N LYS A 285 18.27 18.12 -7.46
CA LYS A 285 19.13 16.99 -7.04
C LYS A 285 19.23 16.83 -5.52
N SER A 286 18.30 17.42 -4.75
CA SER A 286 18.30 17.27 -3.29
C SER A 286 18.28 15.80 -2.86
N THR A 287 18.96 15.52 -1.76
CA THR A 287 19.01 14.22 -1.07
C THR A 287 18.55 14.37 0.37
N VAL A 288 18.10 13.28 0.98
CA VAL A 288 17.80 13.17 2.41
C VAL A 288 18.48 11.91 2.91
N GLU A 289 19.24 12.00 4.00
CA GLU A 289 20.03 10.86 4.53
C GLU A 289 20.99 10.25 3.49
N GLY A 290 21.48 11.07 2.53
CA GLY A 290 22.36 10.61 1.45
C GLY A 290 21.62 10.03 0.24
N ASP A 291 20.33 9.73 0.35
CA ASP A 291 19.53 9.16 -0.72
C ASP A 291 18.78 10.21 -1.54
N ARG A 292 18.79 10.02 -2.86
CA ARG A 292 18.05 10.85 -3.80
C ARG A 292 16.56 10.49 -3.88
N MET A 293 16.25 9.23 -3.56
CA MET A 293 14.89 8.75 -3.37
C MET A 293 14.53 8.85 -1.90
N TYR A 294 13.73 9.84 -1.56
CA TYR A 294 13.19 10.02 -0.20
C TYR A 294 11.69 10.22 -0.29
N THR A 295 11.01 10.01 0.83
CA THR A 295 9.56 10.16 0.92
C THR A 295 9.18 11.62 0.69
N THR A 296 8.44 11.86 -0.38
CA THR A 296 7.78 13.12 -0.70
C THR A 296 6.29 12.89 -0.75
N GLY A 297 5.55 13.49 0.14
CA GLY A 297 4.13 13.20 0.21
C GLY A 297 3.51 13.97 1.33
N LYS A 298 2.19 14.07 1.29
CA LYS A 298 1.45 14.88 2.27
C LYS A 298 0.43 14.04 3.03
N ALA A 299 -0.16 13.05 2.38
CA ALA A 299 -1.02 12.05 3.01
C ALA A 299 -0.37 10.66 3.02
N THR A 300 0.23 10.29 1.90
CA THR A 300 0.87 8.99 1.65
C THR A 300 2.33 9.19 1.27
N ALA A 301 3.15 8.18 1.55
CA ALA A 301 4.61 8.25 1.51
C ALA A 301 5.19 8.04 0.09
N HIS A 302 4.70 8.80 -0.88
CA HIS A 302 5.18 8.72 -2.27
C HIS A 302 6.69 8.95 -2.37
N PRO A 303 7.42 8.22 -3.21
CA PRO A 303 8.82 8.53 -3.46
C PRO A 303 8.96 9.81 -4.29
N LYS A 304 10.04 10.56 -4.06
CA LYS A 304 10.41 11.73 -4.87
C LYS A 304 10.32 11.38 -6.36
N ASN A 305 9.54 12.16 -7.12
CA ASN A 305 9.37 12.01 -8.58
C ASN A 305 8.97 10.59 -9.02
N GLY A 306 8.34 9.79 -8.16
CA GLY A 306 7.93 8.42 -8.50
C GLY A 306 9.05 7.37 -8.47
N GLY A 307 10.31 7.74 -8.21
CA GLY A 307 11.45 6.81 -8.25
C GLY A 307 11.77 6.35 -9.68
N PRO A 308 12.33 7.22 -10.54
CA PRO A 308 12.62 6.87 -11.92
C PRO A 308 13.59 5.69 -11.99
N ALA A 309 13.29 4.71 -12.83
CA ALA A 309 14.06 3.47 -12.94
C ALA A 309 14.16 2.99 -14.39
N HIS A 310 15.22 2.25 -14.66
CA HIS A 310 15.38 1.42 -15.84
C HIS A 310 15.08 -0.03 -15.50
N ALA A 311 14.39 -0.70 -16.42
CA ALA A 311 14.21 -2.14 -16.38
C ALA A 311 15.00 -2.76 -17.52
N ARG A 312 15.98 -3.61 -17.20
CA ARG A 312 16.75 -4.39 -18.16
C ARG A 312 16.29 -5.83 -18.12
N MET A 313 15.87 -6.38 -19.26
CA MET A 313 15.53 -7.80 -19.36
C MET A 313 16.76 -8.65 -19.04
N ARG A 314 16.61 -9.64 -18.17
CA ARG A 314 17.67 -10.58 -17.83
C ARG A 314 18.01 -11.40 -19.08
N ARG A 315 19.30 -11.50 -19.38
CA ARG A 315 19.77 -12.44 -20.41
C ARG A 315 19.80 -13.83 -19.80
N ALA A 316 19.25 -14.82 -20.50
CA ALA A 316 19.39 -16.22 -20.11
C ALA A 316 20.88 -16.56 -19.93
N LYS A 317 21.22 -17.24 -18.84
CA LYS A 317 22.56 -17.77 -18.67
C LYS A 317 22.82 -18.83 -19.74
N ALA A 318 24.09 -18.99 -20.14
CA ALA A 318 24.50 -19.92 -21.20
C ALA A 318 24.19 -21.40 -20.92
N ASP A 319 23.77 -21.74 -19.69
CA ASP A 319 23.35 -23.07 -19.24
C ASP A 319 21.84 -23.33 -19.37
N GLY A 320 21.08 -22.38 -19.95
CA GLY A 320 19.63 -22.49 -20.12
C GLY A 320 18.81 -22.17 -18.87
N THR A 321 19.44 -21.72 -17.78
CA THR A 321 18.72 -21.13 -16.65
C THR A 321 18.47 -19.63 -16.89
N VAL A 322 17.23 -19.19 -16.68
CA VAL A 322 16.82 -17.78 -16.79
C VAL A 322 17.07 -17.06 -15.47
#